data_AF-A0A2V8GHV7-F1
#
_entry.id   AF-A0A2V8GHV7-F1
#
_cell.length_a   1.000
_cell.length_b   1.000
_cell.length_c   1.000
_cell.angle_alpha   90.00
_cell.angle_beta   90.00
_cell.angle_gamma   90.00
#
_symmetry.space_group_name_H-M   'P 1'
#
loop_
_entity.id
_entity.type
_entity.pdbx_description
1 polymer ?
#
loop_
_entity_poly.entity_id
_entity_poly.type
_entity_poly.pdbx_seq_one_letter_code
_entity_poly.pdbx_strand_id
1 'polypeptide(L)'
;MAPAQSILMRYPGGDEHVLSGVMRGANEIRNRPAIVDQPSGKGRVILFAGNPCYRWQNFGEFNLLFNAVLNYNDIKPDTPRPTPSAEGR
;
A
#
# COMPACT_ATOMS: atom_id res chain seq x y z
N MET A 1 -8.81 -14.27 13.75
CA MET A 1 -9.42 -13.35 12.77
C MET A 1 -8.29 -12.44 12.28
N ALA A 2 -7.97 -12.42 10.98
CA ALA A 2 -6.87 -11.59 10.48
C ALA A 2 -7.17 -10.10 10.74
N PRO A 3 -6.17 -9.28 11.11
CA PRO A 3 -6.38 -7.87 11.39
C PRO A 3 -6.95 -7.17 10.15
N ALA A 4 -7.87 -6.22 10.37
CA ALA A 4 -8.59 -5.56 9.30
C ALA A 4 -7.66 -4.75 8.39
N GLN A 5 -7.70 -5.09 7.11
CA GLN A 5 -6.88 -4.54 6.05
C GLN A 5 -7.43 -3.19 5.56
N SER A 6 -6.58 -2.17 5.48
CA SER A 6 -6.93 -0.87 4.86
C SER A 6 -6.22 -0.69 3.53
N ILE A 7 -6.90 -0.12 2.54
CA ILE A 7 -6.38 0.02 1.17
C ILE A 7 -6.03 1.48 0.96
N LEU A 8 -4.74 1.78 0.97
CA LEU A 8 -4.24 3.16 0.84
C LEU A 8 -4.25 3.65 -0.61
N MET A 9 -4.12 2.73 -1.58
CA MET A 9 -4.12 3.05 -3.00
C MET A 9 -4.64 1.87 -3.82
N ARG A 10 -5.35 2.16 -4.90
CA ARG A 10 -5.76 1.17 -5.92
C ARG A 10 -5.19 1.54 -7.28
N TYR A 11 -4.96 0.54 -8.11
CA TYR A 11 -4.71 0.77 -9.52
C TYR A 11 -6.01 1.17 -10.22
N PRO A 12 -6.03 2.27 -10.99
CA PRO A 12 -7.19 2.60 -11.81
C PRO A 12 -7.42 1.54 -12.90
N GLY A 13 -6.34 0.93 -13.41
CA GLY A 13 -6.36 -0.06 -14.50
C GLY A 13 -6.77 0.53 -15.83
N GLY A 14 -6.82 -0.28 -16.89
CA GLY A 14 -7.20 0.18 -18.23
C GLY A 14 -6.12 0.96 -18.97
N ASP A 15 -6.23 0.96 -20.30
CA ASP A 15 -5.17 1.44 -21.20
C ASP A 15 -4.98 2.96 -21.13
N GLU A 16 -6.02 3.72 -20.78
CA GLU A 16 -5.96 5.17 -20.61
C GLU A 16 -5.06 5.62 -19.45
N HIS A 17 -4.79 4.72 -18.51
CA HIS A 17 -3.97 4.95 -17.33
C HIS A 17 -2.55 4.37 -17.45
N VAL A 18 -2.21 3.84 -18.63
CA VAL A 18 -0.89 3.30 -18.93
C VAL A 18 0.01 4.40 -19.49
N LEU A 19 1.12 4.67 -18.80
CA LEU A 19 2.13 5.63 -19.26
C LEU A 19 3.24 5.00 -20.12
N SER A 20 3.42 3.67 -20.05
CA SER A 20 4.48 2.95 -20.76
C SER A 20 3.94 2.15 -21.94
N GLY A 21 4.63 2.19 -23.08
CA GLY A 21 4.22 1.43 -24.28
C GLY A 21 4.36 -0.10 -24.18
N VAL A 22 4.80 -0.62 -23.02
CA VAL A 22 5.13 -2.04 -22.84
C VAL A 22 4.23 -2.75 -21.82
N MET A 23 3.31 -2.03 -21.18
CA MET A 23 2.38 -2.64 -20.24
C MET A 23 1.42 -3.60 -20.96
N ARG A 24 1.24 -4.80 -20.39
CA ARG A 24 0.26 -5.78 -20.85
C ARG A 24 -0.75 -6.05 -19.75
N GLY A 25 -2.02 -6.26 -20.12
CA GLY A 25 -3.06 -6.60 -19.17
C GLY A 25 -3.41 -5.48 -18.20
N ALA A 26 -3.42 -4.21 -18.64
CA ALA A 26 -3.76 -3.08 -17.77
C ALA A 26 -5.15 -3.21 -17.13
N ASN A 27 -6.09 -3.90 -17.79
CA ASN A 27 -7.40 -4.21 -17.25
C ASN A 27 -7.36 -5.22 -16.09
N GLU A 28 -6.37 -6.11 -16.04
CA GLU A 28 -6.27 -7.16 -15.02
C GLU A 28 -5.99 -6.60 -13.63
N ILE A 29 -5.36 -5.43 -13.54
CA ILE A 29 -5.08 -4.77 -12.26
C ILE A 29 -6.16 -3.76 -11.86
N ARG A 30 -7.22 -3.60 -12.65
CA ARG A 30 -8.28 -2.62 -12.38
C ARG A 30 -8.87 -2.79 -10.98
N ASN A 31 -8.91 -1.69 -10.22
CA ASN A 31 -9.38 -1.63 -8.83
C ASN A 31 -8.63 -2.53 -7.83
N ARG A 32 -7.54 -3.19 -8.23
CA ARG A 32 -6.73 -4.00 -7.33
C ARG A 32 -5.92 -3.10 -6.38
N PRO A 33 -5.72 -3.51 -5.12
CA PRO A 33 -4.89 -2.75 -4.17
C PRO A 33 -3.46 -2.63 -4.69
N ALA A 34 -2.96 -1.40 -4.73
CA ALA A 34 -1.57 -1.08 -5.06
C ALA A 34 -0.74 -0.90 -3.78
N ILE A 35 -1.32 -0.28 -2.75
CA ILE A 35 -0.70 -0.09 -1.43
C ILE A 35 -1.72 -0.43 -0.35
N VAL A 36 -1.25 -1.17 0.66
CA VAL A 36 -2.06 -1.71 1.73
C VAL A 36 -1.43 -1.41 3.07
N ASP A 37 -2.24 -1.01 4.05
CA ASP A 37 -1.88 -1.00 5.47
C ASP A 37 -2.40 -2.26 6.16
N GLN A 38 -1.49 -3.06 6.74
CA GLN A 38 -1.80 -4.23 7.55
C GLN A 38 -1.35 -4.04 8.99
N PRO A 39 -2.27 -3.99 9.97
CA PRO A 39 -1.89 -4.09 11.37
C PRO A 39 -1.13 -5.42 11.62
N SER A 40 -0.03 -5.36 12.36
CA SER A 40 0.79 -6.54 12.68
C SER A 40 1.39 -6.40 14.07
N GLY A 41 0.94 -7.23 15.01
CA GLY A 41 1.34 -7.17 16.42
C GLY A 41 1.14 -5.77 17.02
N LYS A 42 2.22 -5.18 17.52
CA LYS A 42 2.22 -3.83 18.12
C LYS A 42 2.34 -2.69 17.08
N GLY A 43 2.46 -3.02 15.80
CA GLY A 43 2.73 -2.07 14.73
C GLY A 43 1.89 -2.35 13.48
N ARG A 44 2.47 -2.02 12.33
CA ARG A 44 1.85 -2.22 11.01
C ARG A 44 2.91 -2.54 9.96
N VAL A 45 2.45 -3.14 8.87
CA VAL A 45 3.23 -3.43 7.67
C VAL A 45 2.53 -2.72 6.51
N ILE A 46 3.27 -1.85 5.81
CA ILE A 46 2.79 -1.24 4.57
C ILE A 46 3.32 -2.09 3.41
N LEU A 47 2.42 -2.66 2.62
CA LEU A 47 2.77 -3.48 1.46
C LEU A 47 2.58 -2.69 0.18
N PHE A 48 3.57 -2.79 -0.72
CA PHE A 48 3.54 -2.21 -2.06
C PHE A 48 3.46 -3.36 -3.07
N ALA A 49 2.55 -3.26 -4.03
CA ALA A 49 2.48 -4.19 -5.16
C ALA A 49 3.60 -3.95 -6.18
N GLY A 50 4.08 -2.69 -6.29
CA GLY A 50 5.28 -2.32 -7.02
C GLY A 50 6.54 -2.39 -6.15
N ASN A 51 7.72 -2.26 -6.77
CA ASN A 51 8.99 -2.17 -6.03
C ASN A 51 9.38 -0.69 -5.86
N PRO A 52 9.09 -0.07 -4.70
CA PRO A 52 9.36 1.35 -4.51
C PRO A 52 10.86 1.68 -4.47
N CYS A 53 11.74 0.69 -4.32
CA CYS A 53 13.20 0.85 -4.26
C CYS A 53 13.92 0.13 -5.43
N TYR A 54 13.36 0.18 -6.64
CA TYR A 54 14.01 -0.43 -7.80
C TYR A 54 15.20 0.41 -8.32
N ARG A 55 16.22 -0.28 -8.83
CA ARG A 55 17.53 0.27 -9.26
C ARG A 55 17.44 1.35 -10.37
N TRP A 56 16.31 1.46 -11.07
CA TRP A 56 16.08 2.38 -12.19
C TRP A 56 14.91 3.36 -11.96
N GLN A 57 14.73 3.80 -10.71
CA GLN A 57 13.80 4.85 -10.25
C GLN A 57 12.47 4.96 -11.01
N ASN A 58 11.42 4.35 -10.47
CA ASN A 58 10.08 4.85 -10.70
C ASN A 58 9.96 6.17 -9.91
N PHE A 59 10.28 7.31 -10.55
CA PHE A 59 10.27 8.63 -9.91
C PHE A 59 8.95 8.92 -9.15
N GLY A 60 7.84 8.32 -9.60
CA GLY A 60 6.54 8.41 -8.94
C GLY A 60 6.39 7.61 -7.64
N GLU A 61 7.14 6.52 -7.42
CA GLU A 61 6.92 5.60 -6.30
C GLU A 61 7.72 5.97 -5.03
N PHE A 62 8.83 6.70 -5.16
CA PHE A 62 9.61 7.15 -3.99
C PHE A 62 8.81 8.06 -3.07
N ASN A 63 8.03 8.97 -3.63
CA ASN A 63 7.18 9.84 -2.82
C ASN A 63 6.18 9.01 -1.99
N LEU A 64 5.66 7.90 -2.53
CA LEU A 64 4.76 7.01 -1.78
C LEU A 64 5.47 6.35 -0.60
N LEU A 65 6.69 5.86 -0.81
CA LEU A 65 7.51 5.25 0.25
C LEU A 65 7.90 6.27 1.33
N PHE A 66 8.49 7.41 0.95
CA PHE A 66 8.93 8.41 1.91
C PHE A 66 7.75 9.05 2.64
N ASN A 67 6.61 9.26 1.98
CA ASN A 67 5.41 9.72 2.67
C ASN A 67 4.94 8.72 3.73
N ALA A 68 5.00 7.41 3.44
CA ALA A 68 4.63 6.38 4.41
C ALA A 68 5.59 6.33 5.62
N VAL A 69 6.88 6.59 5.41
CA VAL A 69 7.89 6.59 6.49
C VAL A 69 7.84 7.89 7.30
N LEU A 70 7.88 9.04 6.64
CA LEU A 70 7.95 10.35 7.30
C LEU A 70 6.63 10.70 8.02
N ASN A 71 5.49 10.22 7.52
CA ASN A 71 4.16 10.49 8.08
C ASN A 71 3.51 9.21 8.63
N TYR A 72 4.30 8.28 9.17
CA TYR A 72 3.82 6.97 9.66
C TYR A 72 2.70 7.08 10.72
N ASN A 73 2.62 8.22 11.42
CA ASN A 73 1.65 8.53 12.46
C ASN A 73 0.35 9.17 11.93
N ASP A 74 0.33 9.64 10.68
CA ASP A 74 -0.84 10.30 10.06
C ASP A 74 -1.56 9.40 9.03
N ILE A 75 -1.17 8.13 8.92
CA ILE A 75 -1.89 7.14 8.10
C ILE A 75 -3.16 6.71 8.83
N LYS A 76 -4.30 7.21 8.36
CA LYS A 76 -5.65 6.88 8.83
C LYS A 76 -6.10 5.56 8.22
N PRO A 77 -6.25 4.48 9.01
CA PRO A 77 -6.76 3.22 8.50
C PRO A 77 -8.28 3.33 8.27
N ASP A 78 -8.78 2.68 7.22
CA ASP A 78 -10.22 2.54 6.95
C ASP A 78 -10.93 1.75 8.06
N THR A 79 -10.18 0.90 8.77
CA THR A 79 -10.67 0.16 9.93
C THR A 79 -9.88 0.51 11.19
N PRO A 80 -10.53 0.80 12.33
CA PRO A 80 -9.84 1.08 13.58
C PRO A 80 -8.84 -0.02 13.96
N ARG A 81 -7.65 0.40 14.39
CA ARG A 81 -6.61 -0.51 14.87
C ARG A 81 -7.20 -1.40 15.97
N PRO A 82 -7.04 -2.74 15.91
CA PRO A 82 -7.36 -3.59 17.05
C PRO A 82 -6.57 -3.08 18.25
N THR A 83 -7.25 -2.79 19.35
CA THR A 83 -6.59 -2.43 20.62
C THR A 83 -5.61 -3.54 20.97
N PRO A 84 -4.36 -3.25 21.36
CA PRO A 84 -3.46 -4.30 21.80
C PRO A 84 -4.12 -5.03 22.95
N SER A 85 -4.40 -6.33 22.80
CA SER A 85 -4.84 -7.15 23.92
C SER A 85 -3.76 -7.06 25.00
N ALA A 86 -4.14 -6.52 26.15
CA ALA A 86 -3.32 -6.48 27.34
C ALA A 86 -3.25 -7.89 27.93
N GLU A 87 -2.51 -8.80 27.27
CA GLU A 87 -2.23 -10.14 27.79
C GLU A 87 -0.74 -10.46 27.61
N GLY A 88 -0.10 -10.86 28.71
CA GLY A 88 1.28 -11.35 28.74
C GLY A 88 2.24 -10.53 29.61
N ARG A 89 1.91 -10.35 30.89
CA ARG A 89 2.92 -10.46 31.96
C ARG A 89 2.89 -11.89 32.47
#